data_AF-A0A0G4EXP9-F1
#
_entry.id   AF-A0A0G4EXP9-F1
#
_cell.length_a   1.000
_cell.length_b   1.000
_cell.length_c   1.000
_cell.angle_alpha   90.00
_cell.angle_beta   90.00
_cell.angle_gamma   90.00
#
_symmetry.space_group_name_H-M   'P 1'
#
loop_
_entity.id
_entity.type
_entity.pdbx_description
1 polymer ?
#
loop_
_entity_poly.entity_id
_entity_poly.type
_entity_poly.pdbx_seq_one_letter_code
_entity_poly.pdbx_strand_id
1 'polypeptide(L)'
;MYESACTALALTFTPLDVQRSSEGGGEGYREAIAEVSGSAAAPHGWLKWEGGVHRVQRVPKTERMGRIHTSAASVVVLPKADTTEVSISSGDLKIESMRGSGPGGQSVNMADTAVRITHKPTKIAVKISNRVKAMSLLRARLFDIQRRTKAQAASDVRAEHQGTGDRSEKIRTYNYTRDTVTDHRGGISVPGAQALLQTGHGFIPLIGLIQAQHNTAALHTMRRELIEFLLSAASGGDGHGDGEGHVAEEEEVPGGVHRGGASR
;
A
#
# COMPACT_ATOMS: atom_id res chain seq x y z
N MET A 1 -21.63 -5.41 11.66
CA MET A 1 -21.15 -5.68 10.29
C MET A 1 -19.88 -6.54 10.25
N TYR A 2 -18.69 -6.01 10.51
CA TYR A 2 -17.41 -6.74 10.27
C TYR A 2 -17.28 -8.05 11.05
N GLU A 3 -17.63 -8.05 12.34
CA GLU A 3 -17.63 -9.25 13.17
C GLU A 3 -18.51 -10.36 12.55
N SER A 4 -19.75 -10.01 12.19
CA SER A 4 -20.68 -10.96 11.53
C SER A 4 -20.17 -11.44 10.17
N ALA A 5 -19.56 -10.55 9.37
CA ALA A 5 -18.94 -10.93 8.11
C ALA A 5 -17.78 -11.91 8.32
N CYS A 6 -16.96 -11.70 9.35
CA CYS A 6 -15.89 -12.63 9.72
C CYS A 6 -16.46 -13.99 10.11
N THR A 7 -17.52 -14.02 10.93
CA THR A 7 -18.21 -15.28 11.28
C THR A 7 -18.72 -16.02 10.05
N ALA A 8 -19.37 -15.31 9.11
CA ALA A 8 -19.87 -15.90 7.86
C ALA A 8 -18.75 -16.44 6.94
N LEU A 9 -17.55 -15.85 7.01
CA LEU A 9 -16.37 -16.27 6.27
C LEU A 9 -15.52 -17.33 7.01
N ALA A 10 -15.99 -17.84 8.16
CA ALA A 10 -15.23 -18.71 9.05
C ALA A 10 -13.87 -18.11 9.48
N LEU A 11 -13.83 -16.79 9.64
CA LEU A 11 -12.71 -16.02 10.19
C LEU A 11 -12.94 -15.73 11.68
N THR A 12 -11.86 -15.67 12.45
CA THR A 12 -11.90 -15.28 13.86
C THR A 12 -11.70 -13.78 13.98
N PHE A 13 -12.62 -13.10 14.67
CA PHE A 13 -12.55 -11.67 14.97
C PHE A 13 -12.26 -11.48 16.46
N THR A 14 -11.12 -10.90 16.79
CA THR A 14 -10.66 -10.70 18.17
C THR A 14 -10.49 -9.20 18.44
N PRO A 15 -11.39 -8.57 19.21
CA PRO A 15 -11.19 -7.18 19.65
C PRO A 15 -9.90 -7.07 20.48
N LEU A 16 -9.05 -6.10 20.16
CA LEU A 16 -7.79 -5.83 20.86
C LEU A 16 -7.89 -4.63 21.78
N ASP A 17 -8.40 -3.51 21.25
CA ASP A 17 -8.58 -2.27 22.00
C ASP A 17 -9.85 -1.57 21.53
N VAL A 18 -10.62 -1.02 22.45
CA VAL A 18 -11.94 -0.44 22.17
C VAL A 18 -12.19 0.76 23.06
N GLN A 19 -12.22 1.94 22.43
CA GLN A 19 -12.53 3.20 23.10
C GLN A 19 -13.99 3.57 22.83
N ARG A 20 -14.82 3.52 23.87
CA ARG A 20 -16.22 3.93 23.78
C ARG A 20 -16.34 5.45 23.71
N SER A 21 -17.35 5.93 23.00
CA SER A 21 -17.69 7.36 23.02
C SER A 21 -18.22 7.76 24.39
N SER A 22 -17.62 8.78 25.01
CA SER A 22 -18.14 9.42 26.23
C SER A 22 -18.97 10.68 25.94
N GLU A 23 -18.92 11.18 24.71
CA GLU A 23 -19.61 12.41 24.31
C GLU A 23 -21.03 12.12 23.76
N GLY A 24 -21.99 12.97 24.14
CA GLY A 24 -23.33 13.02 23.52
C GLY A 24 -24.33 11.95 23.95
N GLY A 25 -24.02 11.13 24.97
CA GLY A 25 -24.95 10.09 25.48
C GLY A 25 -25.27 8.97 24.48
N GLY A 26 -24.51 8.87 23.39
CA GLY A 26 -24.75 7.91 22.31
C GLY A 26 -23.97 6.61 22.47
N GLU A 27 -24.63 5.49 22.16
CA GLU A 27 -24.01 4.18 22.01
C GLU A 27 -23.05 4.18 20.81
N GLY A 28 -21.78 3.79 21.01
CA GLY A 28 -20.81 3.66 19.92
C GLY A 28 -19.35 3.67 20.37
N TYR A 29 -18.46 3.57 19.39
CA TYR A 29 -17.01 3.58 19.58
C TYR A 29 -16.40 4.83 18.94
N ARG A 30 -15.50 5.50 19.67
CA ARG A 30 -14.65 6.54 19.12
C ARG A 30 -13.53 5.90 18.29
N GLU A 31 -12.96 4.82 18.81
CA GLU A 31 -11.92 4.02 18.17
C GLU A 31 -12.10 2.55 18.55
N ALA A 32 -11.83 1.64 17.61
CA ALA A 32 -11.82 0.21 17.86
C ALA A 32 -10.76 -0.47 16.99
N ILE A 33 -9.97 -1.34 17.60
CA ILE A 33 -8.91 -2.12 16.98
C ILE A 33 -9.26 -3.60 17.19
N ALA A 34 -9.23 -4.37 16.11
CA ALA A 34 -9.45 -5.80 16.16
C ALA A 34 -8.42 -6.54 15.30
N GLU A 35 -8.07 -7.73 15.74
CA GLU A 35 -7.32 -8.70 14.94
C GLU A 35 -8.30 -9.63 14.23
N VAL A 36 -8.05 -9.91 12.95
CA VAL A 36 -8.80 -10.91 12.19
C VAL A 36 -7.83 -12.00 11.72
N SER A 37 -8.12 -13.24 12.09
CA SER A 37 -7.31 -14.42 11.76
C SER A 37 -8.14 -15.49 11.04
N GLY A 38 -7.46 -16.36 10.28
CA GLY A 38 -8.08 -17.39 9.45
C GLY A 38 -7.05 -18.09 8.57
N SER A 39 -7.51 -18.86 7.58
CA SER A 39 -6.63 -19.51 6.59
C SER A 39 -5.77 -18.48 5.84
N ALA A 40 -4.59 -18.91 5.39
CA ALA A 40 -3.55 -18.02 4.86
C ALA A 40 -4.09 -17.05 3.80
N ALA A 41 -3.79 -15.76 3.96
CA ALA A 41 -4.21 -14.62 3.14
C ALA A 41 -5.72 -14.32 3.06
N ALA A 42 -6.61 -15.20 3.54
CA ALA A 42 -8.05 -14.99 3.47
C ALA A 42 -8.53 -13.72 4.21
N PRO A 43 -8.11 -13.41 5.45
CA PRO A 43 -8.58 -12.22 6.17
C PRO A 43 -8.30 -10.93 5.41
N HIS A 44 -7.05 -10.74 4.98
CA HIS A 44 -6.64 -9.54 4.25
C HIS A 44 -7.25 -9.47 2.84
N GLY A 45 -7.40 -10.62 2.16
CA GLY A 45 -8.00 -10.68 0.81
C GLY A 45 -9.43 -10.15 0.76
N TRP A 46 -10.23 -10.45 1.80
CA TRP A 46 -11.60 -9.95 1.93
C TRP A 46 -11.67 -8.52 2.47
N LEU A 47 -10.89 -8.20 3.50
CA LEU A 47 -11.04 -6.94 4.22
C LEU A 47 -10.26 -5.76 3.62
N LYS A 48 -9.22 -5.97 2.80
CA LYS A 48 -8.43 -4.87 2.21
C LYS A 48 -9.28 -3.84 1.45
N TRP A 49 -10.43 -4.26 0.92
CA TRP A 49 -11.37 -3.41 0.20
C TRP A 49 -12.13 -2.44 1.10
N GLU A 50 -12.03 -2.59 2.42
CA GLU A 50 -12.68 -1.73 3.41
C GLU A 50 -11.78 -0.59 3.88
N GLY A 51 -10.53 -0.50 3.42
CA GLY A 51 -9.64 0.61 3.73
C GLY A 51 -10.14 1.93 3.10
N GLY A 52 -10.44 2.93 3.93
CA GLY A 52 -10.91 4.24 3.48
C GLY A 52 -11.93 4.90 4.39
N VAL A 53 -12.50 6.02 3.93
CA VAL A 53 -13.57 6.75 4.62
C VAL A 53 -14.96 6.21 4.22
N HIS A 54 -15.77 5.88 5.21
CA HIS A 54 -17.12 5.35 5.09
C HIS A 54 -18.12 6.40 5.54
N ARG A 55 -19.07 6.76 4.67
CA ARG A 55 -20.08 7.79 4.94
C ARG A 55 -21.44 7.15 5.21
N VAL A 56 -22.16 7.62 6.22
CA VAL A 56 -23.56 7.23 6.48
C VAL A 56 -24.49 8.44 6.41
N GLN A 57 -25.63 8.28 5.76
CA GLN A 57 -26.70 9.26 5.68
C GLN A 57 -27.95 8.66 6.32
N ARG A 58 -28.35 9.18 7.49
CA ARG A 58 -29.49 8.68 8.27
C ARG A 58 -30.09 9.77 9.15
N VAL A 59 -31.30 9.52 9.65
CA VAL A 59 -31.83 10.26 10.80
C VAL A 59 -31.18 9.68 12.07
N PRO A 60 -30.37 10.42 12.84
CA PRO A 60 -29.76 9.91 14.07
C PRO A 60 -30.81 9.58 15.12
N LYS A 61 -30.51 8.62 16.01
CA LYS A 61 -31.37 8.29 17.16
C LYS A 61 -31.61 9.50 18.09
N THR A 62 -30.70 10.46 18.11
CA THR A 62 -30.74 11.65 18.96
C THR A 62 -31.49 12.83 18.33
N GLU A 63 -31.91 12.72 17.07
CA GLU A 63 -32.58 13.80 16.32
C GLU A 63 -34.10 13.69 16.42
N ARG A 64 -34.79 14.79 16.77
CA ARG A 64 -36.25 14.79 17.01
C ARG A 64 -37.06 15.25 15.79
N MET A 65 -36.46 16.00 14.86
CA MET A 65 -37.16 16.61 13.72
C MET A 65 -37.10 15.78 12.43
N GLY A 66 -36.55 14.57 12.47
CA GLY A 66 -36.47 13.71 11.29
C GLY A 66 -35.47 14.19 10.23
N ARG A 67 -34.56 15.10 10.58
CA ARG A 67 -33.55 15.63 9.64
C ARG A 67 -32.48 14.58 9.37
N ILE A 68 -32.11 14.44 8.11
CA ILE A 68 -31.04 13.51 7.68
C ILE A 68 -29.69 14.15 8.00
N HIS A 69 -28.89 13.49 8.82
CA HIS A 69 -27.51 13.87 9.08
C HIS A 69 -26.56 13.00 8.28
N THR A 70 -25.42 13.59 7.90
CA THR A 70 -24.32 12.88 7.25
C THR A 70 -23.17 12.75 8.24
N SER A 71 -22.76 11.52 8.52
CA SER A 71 -21.59 11.20 9.35
C SER A 71 -20.58 10.40 8.55
N ALA A 72 -19.33 10.38 8.99
CA ALA A 72 -18.27 9.59 8.39
C ALA A 72 -17.47 8.86 9.46
N ALA A 73 -16.87 7.72 9.09
CA ALA A 73 -15.95 6.95 9.91
C ALA A 73 -14.82 6.43 9.01
N SER A 74 -13.59 6.45 9.51
CA SER A 74 -12.44 5.89 8.78
C SER A 74 -12.21 4.44 9.18
N VAL A 75 -11.83 3.61 8.21
CA VAL A 75 -11.50 2.20 8.42
C VAL A 75 -10.09 1.97 7.86
N VAL A 76 -9.23 1.38 8.68
CA VAL A 76 -7.86 1.05 8.29
C VAL A 76 -7.68 -0.46 8.39
N VAL A 77 -7.27 -1.08 7.29
CA VAL A 77 -6.97 -2.51 7.24
C VAL A 77 -5.50 -2.70 6.95
N LEU A 78 -4.80 -3.42 7.82
CA LEU A 78 -3.37 -3.69 7.69
C LEU A 78 -3.13 -5.21 7.75
N PRO A 79 -2.26 -5.77 6.91
CA PRO A 79 -1.83 -7.16 7.07
C PRO A 79 -1.02 -7.30 8.37
N LYS A 80 -1.26 -8.37 9.13
CA LYS A 80 -0.45 -8.70 10.30
C LYS A 80 0.97 -9.01 9.84
N ALA A 81 1.95 -8.30 10.40
CA ALA A 81 3.35 -8.54 10.11
C ALA A 81 3.88 -9.63 11.05
N ASP A 82 4.50 -10.67 10.48
CA ASP A 82 5.20 -11.66 11.28
C ASP A 82 6.47 -11.08 11.91
N THR A 83 6.78 -11.52 13.13
CA THR A 83 8.05 -11.21 13.79
C THR A 83 9.18 -11.78 12.94
N THR A 84 9.89 -10.89 12.26
CA THR A 84 10.96 -11.31 11.35
C THR A 84 12.25 -11.43 12.15
N GLU A 85 12.76 -12.65 12.27
CA GLU A 85 14.13 -12.85 12.71
C GLU A 85 15.09 -12.46 11.59
N VAL A 86 16.06 -11.60 11.90
CA VAL A 86 17.10 -11.23 10.94
C VAL A 86 18.09 -12.38 10.83
N SER A 87 17.88 -13.25 9.85
CA SER A 87 18.88 -14.23 9.45
C SER A 87 20.00 -13.54 8.67
N ILE A 88 21.24 -13.67 9.14
CA ILE A 88 22.43 -13.15 8.47
C ILE A 88 23.22 -14.34 7.94
N SER A 89 23.36 -14.43 6.62
CA SER A 89 24.24 -15.42 5.99
C SER A 89 25.70 -15.00 6.15
N SER A 90 26.58 -15.97 6.40
CA SER A 90 28.03 -15.72 6.50
C SER A 90 28.63 -15.21 5.19
N GLY A 91 28.04 -15.56 4.03
CA GLY A 91 28.48 -15.10 2.71
C GLY A 91 28.26 -13.59 2.46
N ASP A 92 27.31 -13.00 3.19
CA ASP A 92 26.94 -11.58 3.06
C ASP A 92 27.81 -10.66 3.92
N LEU A 93 28.77 -11.22 4.66
CA LEU A 93 29.64 -10.48 5.56
C LEU A 93 31.03 -10.29 4.98
N LYS A 94 31.52 -9.05 5.02
CA LYS A 94 32.93 -8.71 4.82
C LYS A 94 33.53 -8.38 6.18
N ILE A 95 34.54 -9.14 6.60
CA ILE A 95 35.18 -8.98 7.91
C ILE A 95 36.61 -8.51 7.69
N GLU A 96 36.94 -7.36 8.25
CA GLU A 96 38.25 -6.73 8.16
C GLU A 96 38.82 -6.58 9.58
N SER A 97 40.02 -7.10 9.82
CA SER A 97 40.76 -6.85 11.05
C SER A 97 41.63 -5.61 10.88
N MET A 98 41.59 -4.70 11.85
CA MET A 98 42.37 -3.47 11.89
C MET A 98 43.16 -3.39 13.19
N ARG A 99 44.33 -2.78 13.11
CA ARG A 99 45.08 -2.33 14.28
C ARG A 99 44.53 -0.99 14.76
N GLY A 100 44.55 -0.75 16.07
CA GLY A 100 44.07 0.48 16.67
C GLY A 100 45.01 1.62 16.32
N SER A 101 44.43 2.79 16.11
CA SER A 101 45.16 4.02 15.81
C SER A 101 45.07 4.88 17.07
N GLY A 102 46.10 4.82 17.92
CA GLY A 102 46.24 5.60 19.15
C GLY A 102 47.68 6.13 19.30
N PRO A 103 47.90 7.19 20.10
CA PRO A 103 49.22 7.82 20.26
C PRO A 103 50.23 6.82 20.83
N GLY A 104 51.31 6.61 20.08
CA GLY A 104 52.13 5.40 20.10
C GLY A 104 53.06 5.18 21.31
N GLY A 105 53.30 3.90 21.58
CA GLY A 105 54.31 3.35 22.48
C GLY A 105 54.57 1.88 22.15
N GLN A 106 55.66 1.28 22.65
CA GLN A 106 56.03 -0.11 22.35
C GLN A 106 54.95 -1.15 22.74
N SER A 107 54.07 -0.81 23.69
CA SER A 107 52.90 -1.63 24.05
C SER A 107 51.68 -1.45 23.13
N VAL A 108 51.64 -0.39 22.31
CA VAL A 108 50.53 -0.06 21.39
C VAL A 108 50.61 -0.88 20.09
N ASN A 109 51.81 -1.34 19.72
CA ASN A 109 52.03 -2.09 18.48
C ASN A 109 51.69 -3.60 18.59
N MET A 110 51.38 -4.12 19.78
CA MET A 110 51.26 -5.57 20.02
C MET A 110 49.85 -6.07 20.36
N ALA A 111 48.89 -5.20 20.66
CA ALA A 111 47.54 -5.64 21.01
C ALA A 111 46.49 -4.62 20.58
N ASP A 112 46.00 -4.75 19.35
CA ASP A 112 44.73 -4.13 18.96
C ASP A 112 44.07 -4.94 17.85
N THR A 113 42.97 -5.62 18.20
CA THR A 113 42.21 -6.49 17.29
C THR A 113 40.84 -5.89 17.02
N ALA A 114 40.79 -4.65 16.51
CA ALA A 114 39.53 -4.06 16.10
C ALA A 114 38.98 -4.79 14.88
N VAL A 115 37.71 -5.21 14.91
CA VAL A 115 37.04 -5.91 13.82
C VAL A 115 36.00 -4.98 13.20
N ARG A 116 36.07 -4.78 11.89
CA ARG A 116 35.00 -4.19 11.09
C ARG A 116 34.24 -5.28 10.37
N ILE A 117 32.95 -5.36 10.61
CA ILE A 117 32.04 -6.26 9.90
C ILE A 117 31.13 -5.38 9.03
N THR A 118 31.09 -5.67 7.72
CA THR A 118 30.23 -4.99 6.75
C THR A 118 29.24 -6.00 6.17
N HIS A 119 27.96 -5.69 6.23
CA HIS A 119 26.91 -6.45 5.53
C HIS A 119 26.82 -5.94 4.09
N LYS A 120 27.20 -6.78 3.11
CA LYS A 120 27.31 -6.39 1.69
C LYS A 120 25.97 -5.91 1.12
N PRO A 121 24.82 -6.57 1.35
CA PRO A 121 23.55 -6.16 0.76
C PRO A 121 23.07 -4.78 1.23
N THR A 122 23.20 -4.50 2.54
CA THR A 122 22.73 -3.22 3.11
C THR A 122 23.82 -2.16 3.20
N LYS A 123 25.08 -2.52 2.90
CA LYS A 123 26.28 -1.67 3.03
C LYS A 123 26.54 -1.12 4.45
N ILE A 124 25.91 -1.71 5.47
CA ILE A 124 26.07 -1.29 6.87
C ILE A 124 27.35 -1.90 7.42
N ALA A 125 28.21 -1.05 7.97
CA ALA A 125 29.43 -1.46 8.64
C ALA A 125 29.41 -1.12 10.13
N VAL A 126 29.94 -2.03 10.94
CA VAL A 126 30.10 -1.86 12.39
C VAL A 126 31.56 -2.13 12.74
N LYS A 127 32.18 -1.27 13.55
CA LYS A 127 33.57 -1.39 14.00
C LYS A 127 33.61 -1.51 15.52
N ILE A 128 34.12 -2.64 16.05
CA ILE A 128 34.31 -2.84 17.50
C ILE A 128 35.48 -3.78 17.78
N SER A 129 36.01 -3.77 19.00
CA SER A 129 37.16 -4.59 19.42
C SER A 129 36.92 -6.10 19.49
N ASN A 130 35.69 -6.58 19.27
CA ASN A 130 35.35 -8.00 19.41
C ASN A 130 34.33 -8.43 18.34
N ARG A 131 34.64 -9.52 17.61
CA ARG A 131 33.79 -10.09 16.56
C ARG A 131 32.38 -10.47 17.04
N VAL A 132 32.24 -11.07 18.22
CA VAL A 132 30.94 -11.46 18.80
C VAL A 132 30.08 -10.24 19.07
N LYS A 133 30.68 -9.20 19.68
CA LYS A 133 29.99 -7.92 19.93
C LYS A 133 29.65 -7.20 18.61
N ALA A 134 30.54 -7.24 17.62
CA ALA A 134 30.28 -6.65 16.29
C ALA A 134 29.11 -7.34 15.60
N MET A 135 29.05 -8.67 15.66
CA MET A 135 27.96 -9.45 15.07
C MET A 135 26.62 -9.16 15.76
N SER A 136 26.62 -9.09 17.10
CA SER A 136 25.43 -8.73 17.88
C SER A 136 24.93 -7.32 17.52
N LEU A 137 25.84 -6.35 17.47
CA LEU A 137 25.50 -4.98 17.10
C LEU A 137 25.04 -4.86 15.65
N LEU A 138 25.64 -5.61 14.72
CA LEU A 138 25.20 -5.67 13.32
C LEU A 138 23.77 -6.24 13.20
N ARG A 139 23.47 -7.33 13.92
CA ARG A 139 22.10 -7.89 13.99
C ARG A 139 21.10 -6.87 14.51
N ALA A 140 21.42 -6.20 15.61
CA ALA A 140 20.56 -5.17 16.19
C ALA A 140 20.30 -4.02 15.19
N ARG A 141 21.34 -3.53 14.51
CA ARG A 141 21.21 -2.46 13.49
C ARG A 141 20.34 -2.89 12.31
N LEU A 142 20.53 -4.10 11.80
CA LEU A 142 19.74 -4.64 10.70
C LEU A 142 18.27 -4.84 11.11
N PHE A 143 18.03 -5.35 12.31
CA PHE A 143 16.70 -5.50 12.87
C PHE A 143 16.00 -4.16 13.01
N ASP A 144 16.68 -3.15 13.56
CA ASP A 144 16.12 -1.80 13.71
C ASP A 144 15.73 -1.19 12.37
N ILE A 145 16.56 -1.36 11.33
CA ILE A 145 16.26 -0.85 9.99
C ILE A 145 15.07 -1.57 9.39
N GLN A 146 15.05 -2.91 9.41
CA GLN A 146 13.91 -3.67 8.89
C GLN A 146 12.62 -3.31 9.64
N ARG A 147 12.68 -3.19 10.97
CA ARG A 147 11.56 -2.75 11.80
C ARG A 147 11.09 -1.36 11.41
N ARG A 148 12.00 -0.39 11.21
CA ARG A 148 11.67 0.97 10.78
C ARG A 148 11.05 0.99 9.38
N THR A 149 11.63 0.26 8.42
CA THR A 149 11.09 0.17 7.05
C THR A 149 9.68 -0.41 7.06
N LYS A 150 9.44 -1.49 7.81
CA LYS A 150 8.11 -2.08 7.96
C LYS A 150 7.12 -1.14 8.65
N ALA A 151 7.57 -0.46 9.70
CA ALA A 151 6.75 0.52 10.41
C ALA A 151 6.39 1.72 9.51
N GLN A 152 7.33 2.18 8.68
CA GLN A 152 7.09 3.25 7.72
C GLN A 152 6.07 2.81 6.67
N ALA A 153 6.27 1.66 6.03
CA ALA A 153 5.31 1.13 5.05
C ALA A 153 3.90 0.96 5.64
N ALA A 154 3.80 0.47 6.88
CA ALA A 154 2.51 0.38 7.57
C ALA A 154 1.92 1.75 7.91
N SER A 155 2.75 2.75 8.21
CA SER A 155 2.34 4.13 8.44
C SER A 155 1.80 4.77 7.16
N ASP A 156 2.47 4.53 6.03
CA ASP A 156 2.08 5.08 4.73
C ASP A 156 0.72 4.50 4.29
N VAL A 157 0.55 3.18 4.40
CA VAL A 157 -0.75 2.51 4.12
C VAL A 157 -1.83 3.00 5.07
N ARG A 158 -1.50 3.20 6.36
CA ARG A 158 -2.45 3.76 7.33
C ARG A 158 -2.88 5.17 6.93
N ALA A 159 -1.94 6.03 6.54
CA ALA A 159 -2.24 7.39 6.12
C ALA A 159 -3.12 7.42 4.87
N GLU A 160 -2.87 6.53 3.91
CA GLU A 160 -3.70 6.37 2.70
C GLU A 160 -5.13 5.95 3.04
N HIS A 161 -5.30 4.94 3.90
CA HIS A 161 -6.63 4.49 4.33
C HIS A 161 -7.36 5.52 5.20
N GLN A 162 -6.63 6.24 6.04
CA GLN A 162 -7.22 7.23 6.93
C GLN A 162 -7.69 8.48 6.17
N GLY A 163 -6.94 8.87 5.14
CA GLY A 163 -7.16 10.11 4.41
C GLY A 163 -7.16 11.32 5.35
N THR A 164 -7.88 12.37 4.97
CA THR A 164 -8.13 13.55 5.81
C THR A 164 -9.25 13.31 6.83
N GLY A 165 -9.94 12.17 6.76
CA GLY A 165 -11.14 11.89 7.55
C GLY A 165 -12.36 12.73 7.15
N ASP A 166 -12.25 13.55 6.11
CA ASP A 166 -13.36 14.37 5.61
C ASP A 166 -14.37 13.55 4.79
N ARG A 167 -15.62 14.02 4.76
CA ARG A 167 -16.75 13.40 4.05
C ARG A 167 -16.54 13.34 2.54
N SER A 168 -15.60 14.14 2.02
CA SER A 168 -15.27 14.26 0.59
C SER A 168 -14.55 13.02 0.06
N GLU A 169 -13.66 12.42 0.86
CA GLU A 169 -12.79 11.28 0.50
C GLU A 169 -13.45 9.91 0.68
N LYS A 170 -14.78 9.88 0.75
CA LYS A 170 -15.55 8.65 0.95
C LYS A 170 -15.25 7.61 -0.14
N ILE A 171 -14.91 6.40 0.29
CA ILE A 171 -14.91 5.21 -0.58
C ILE A 171 -16.30 4.60 -0.68
N ARG A 172 -17.13 4.76 0.37
CA ARG A 172 -18.48 4.19 0.41
C ARG A 172 -19.49 5.11 1.06
N THR A 173 -20.72 5.09 0.57
CA THR A 173 -21.87 5.74 1.20
C THR A 173 -22.96 4.72 1.53
N TYR A 174 -23.41 4.72 2.78
CA TYR A 174 -24.58 3.99 3.25
C TYR A 174 -25.75 4.97 3.41
N ASN A 175 -26.76 4.86 2.57
CA ASN A 175 -27.94 5.71 2.62
C ASN A 175 -29.11 4.95 3.24
N TYR A 176 -29.54 5.35 4.45
CA TYR A 176 -30.65 4.71 5.15
C TYR A 176 -32.01 5.03 4.54
N THR A 177 -32.18 6.22 3.97
CA THR A 177 -33.46 6.68 3.41
C THR A 177 -33.81 5.95 2.11
N ARG A 178 -32.81 5.70 1.26
CA ARG A 178 -32.96 4.93 0.02
C ARG A 178 -32.65 3.44 0.20
N ASP A 179 -32.15 3.07 1.37
CA ASP A 179 -31.61 1.73 1.70
C ASP A 179 -30.59 1.22 0.65
N THR A 180 -29.64 2.07 0.28
CA THR A 180 -28.62 1.75 -0.74
C THR A 180 -27.20 1.93 -0.21
N VAL A 181 -26.31 1.03 -0.63
CA VAL A 181 -24.86 1.11 -0.43
C VAL A 181 -24.20 1.42 -1.76
N THR A 182 -23.41 2.50 -1.81
CA THR A 182 -22.68 2.91 -3.02
C THR A 182 -21.19 2.93 -2.74
N ASP A 183 -20.40 2.10 -3.45
CA ASP A 183 -18.94 2.15 -3.48
C ASP A 183 -18.48 3.06 -4.63
N HIS A 184 -17.82 4.17 -4.28
CA HIS A 184 -17.47 5.25 -5.23
C HIS A 184 -16.26 4.93 -6.09
N ARG A 185 -15.43 3.94 -5.69
CA ARG A 185 -14.23 3.56 -6.45
C ARG A 185 -14.60 2.87 -7.76
N GLY A 186 -15.64 2.06 -7.72
CA GLY A 186 -16.16 1.32 -8.88
C GLY A 186 -17.48 1.84 -9.43
N GLY A 187 -18.14 2.78 -8.76
CA GLY A 187 -19.50 3.21 -9.11
C GLY A 187 -20.55 2.13 -8.84
N ILE A 188 -20.25 1.17 -7.96
CA ILE A 188 -21.13 0.05 -7.62
C ILE A 188 -22.21 0.55 -6.65
N SER A 189 -23.49 0.31 -6.96
CA SER A 189 -24.58 0.60 -6.04
C SER A 189 -25.47 -0.63 -5.86
N VAL A 190 -25.67 -1.05 -4.60
CA VAL A 190 -26.47 -2.22 -4.22
C VAL A 190 -27.52 -1.83 -3.17
N PRO A 191 -28.68 -2.49 -3.11
CA PRO A 191 -29.66 -2.27 -2.04
C PRO A 191 -29.21 -2.93 -0.72
N GLY A 192 -29.87 -2.58 0.38
CA GLY A 192 -29.72 -3.24 1.69
C GLY A 192 -28.67 -2.60 2.61
N ALA A 193 -28.61 -1.27 2.68
CA ALA A 193 -27.69 -0.57 3.58
C ALA A 193 -27.96 -0.88 5.06
N GLN A 194 -29.23 -0.96 5.46
CA GLN A 194 -29.62 -1.23 6.83
C GLN A 194 -29.23 -2.65 7.23
N ALA A 195 -29.59 -3.64 6.41
CA ALA A 195 -29.27 -5.05 6.62
C ALA A 195 -27.74 -5.26 6.68
N LEU A 196 -26.99 -4.67 5.75
CA LEU A 196 -25.54 -4.80 5.71
C LEU A 196 -24.88 -4.24 6.98
N LEU A 197 -25.29 -3.06 7.45
CA LEU A 197 -24.69 -2.46 8.64
C LEU A 197 -25.06 -3.20 9.94
N GLN A 198 -26.33 -3.64 10.06
CA GLN A 198 -26.84 -4.30 11.27
C GLN A 198 -26.40 -5.75 11.37
N THR A 199 -26.64 -6.55 10.32
CA THR A 199 -26.46 -8.00 10.35
C THR A 199 -25.29 -8.49 9.50
N GLY A 200 -24.59 -7.60 8.78
CA GLY A 200 -23.54 -8.02 7.84
C GLY A 200 -24.07 -8.66 6.56
N HIS A 201 -25.41 -8.78 6.42
CA HIS A 201 -26.01 -9.40 5.24
C HIS A 201 -25.70 -8.59 3.97
N GLY A 202 -25.23 -9.27 2.94
CA GLY A 202 -24.82 -8.62 1.69
C GLY A 202 -23.36 -8.15 1.65
N PHE A 203 -22.59 -8.30 2.75
CA PHE A 203 -21.17 -7.96 2.76
C PHE A 203 -20.37 -8.77 1.74
N ILE A 204 -20.45 -10.11 1.81
CA ILE A 204 -19.73 -11.03 0.91
C ILE A 204 -20.03 -10.74 -0.56
N PRO A 205 -21.30 -10.66 -1.02
CA PRO A 205 -21.57 -10.37 -2.43
C PRO A 205 -21.14 -8.96 -2.86
N LEU A 206 -21.22 -7.95 -1.98
CA LEU A 206 -20.69 -6.60 -2.28
C LEU A 206 -19.17 -6.65 -2.51
N ILE A 207 -18.41 -7.28 -1.61
CA ILE A 207 -16.96 -7.44 -1.79
C ILE A 207 -16.64 -8.26 -3.04
N GLY A 208 -17.40 -9.34 -3.29
CA GLY A 208 -17.23 -10.14 -4.50
C GLY A 208 -17.41 -9.33 -5.77
N LEU A 209 -18.39 -8.41 -5.81
CA LEU A 209 -18.60 -7.52 -6.95
C LEU A 209 -17.44 -6.53 -7.14
N ILE A 210 -16.94 -5.94 -6.04
CA ILE A 210 -15.76 -5.06 -6.06
C ILE A 210 -14.53 -5.81 -6.57
N GLN A 211 -14.29 -7.03 -6.08
CA GLN A 211 -13.19 -7.89 -6.50
C GLN A 211 -13.28 -8.25 -7.98
N ALA A 212 -14.47 -8.64 -8.46
CA ALA A 212 -14.69 -8.97 -9.86
C ALA A 212 -14.37 -7.77 -10.76
N GLN A 213 -14.87 -6.58 -10.44
CA GLN A 213 -14.59 -5.37 -11.21
C GLN A 213 -13.09 -5.03 -11.22
N HIS A 214 -12.42 -5.14 -10.07
CA HIS A 214 -10.98 -4.89 -9.99
C HIS A 214 -10.18 -5.88 -10.84
N ASN A 215 -10.51 -7.18 -10.76
CA ASN A 215 -9.85 -8.22 -11.54
C ASN A 215 -10.04 -8.01 -13.04
N THR A 216 -11.25 -7.63 -13.48
CA THR A 216 -11.52 -7.30 -14.87
C THR A 216 -10.68 -6.10 -15.34
N ALA A 217 -10.59 -5.03 -14.54
CA ALA A 217 -9.75 -3.88 -14.86
C ALA A 217 -8.27 -4.27 -14.99
N ALA A 218 -7.75 -5.07 -14.06
CA ALA A 218 -6.38 -5.56 -14.09
C ALA A 218 -6.09 -6.41 -15.35
N LEU A 219 -7.03 -7.30 -15.72
CA LEU A 219 -6.93 -8.09 -16.95
C LEU A 219 -6.91 -7.22 -18.21
N HIS A 220 -7.70 -6.15 -18.26
CA HIS A 220 -7.66 -5.20 -19.38
C HIS A 220 -6.33 -4.47 -19.49
N THR A 221 -5.74 -4.08 -18.36
CA THR A 221 -4.41 -3.44 -18.33
C THR A 221 -3.33 -4.40 -18.81
N MET A 222 -3.26 -5.60 -18.23
CA MET A 222 -2.29 -6.62 -18.65
C MET A 222 -2.43 -6.99 -20.13
N ARG A 223 -3.67 -7.10 -20.62
CA ARG A 223 -3.93 -7.33 -22.05
C ARG A 223 -3.36 -6.22 -22.92
N ARG A 224 -3.49 -4.96 -22.51
CA ARG A 224 -2.97 -3.79 -23.24
C ARG A 224 -1.45 -3.81 -23.28
N GLU A 225 -0.81 -4.01 -22.12
CA GLU A 225 0.65 -4.08 -22.01
C GLU A 225 1.23 -5.22 -22.86
N LEU A 226 0.57 -6.38 -22.86
CA LEU A 226 1.00 -7.53 -23.67
C LEU A 226 0.86 -7.26 -25.18
N ILE A 227 -0.20 -6.57 -25.61
CA ILE A 227 -0.34 -6.14 -27.01
C ILE A 227 0.77 -5.17 -27.40
N GLU A 228 1.04 -4.15 -26.58
CA GLU A 228 2.11 -3.18 -26.83
C GLU A 228 3.49 -3.86 -26.89
N PHE A 229 3.76 -4.79 -25.98
CA PHE A 229 4.98 -5.58 -25.98
C PHE A 229 5.13 -6.41 -27.26
N LEU A 230 4.07 -7.12 -27.69
CA LEU A 230 4.11 -7.93 -28.91
C LEU A 230 4.28 -7.07 -30.17
N LEU A 231 3.65 -5.90 -30.24
CA LEU A 231 3.82 -4.96 -31.35
C LEU A 231 5.24 -4.39 -31.39
N SER A 232 5.80 -4.01 -30.23
CA SER A 232 7.18 -3.54 -30.12
C SER A 232 8.19 -4.61 -30.55
N ALA A 233 7.98 -5.87 -30.17
CA ALA A 233 8.82 -6.98 -30.57
C ALA A 233 8.73 -7.26 -32.08
N ALA A 234 7.54 -7.10 -32.68
CA ALA A 234 7.34 -7.26 -34.12
C ALA A 234 8.00 -6.14 -34.96
N SER A 235 8.13 -4.92 -34.42
CA SER A 235 8.80 -3.79 -35.08
C SER A 235 10.34 -3.76 -34.94
N GLY A 236 10.93 -4.70 -34.20
CA GLY A 236 12.35 -4.70 -33.82
C GLY A 236 13.29 -5.54 -34.69
N GLY A 237 12.88 -5.97 -35.88
CA GLY A 237 13.68 -6.80 -36.77
C GLY A 237 13.78 -6.22 -38.17
N ASP A 238 14.56 -5.15 -38.34
CA ASP A 238 15.31 -4.83 -39.57
C ASP A 238 16.24 -3.64 -39.30
N GLY A 239 17.53 -3.94 -39.16
CA GLY A 239 18.57 -2.97 -38.81
C GLY A 239 19.98 -3.49 -39.06
N HIS A 240 20.16 -4.22 -40.17
CA HIS A 240 21.47 -4.41 -40.80
C HIS A 240 21.32 -4.11 -42.28
N GLY A 241 21.53 -2.84 -42.62
CA GLY A 241 21.72 -2.36 -43.97
C GLY A 241 22.99 -1.50 -43.97
N ASP A 242 24.11 -2.15 -44.27
CA ASP A 242 25.36 -1.48 -44.63
C ASP A 242 25.12 -0.55 -45.84
N GLY A 243 25.85 0.57 -45.83
CA GLY A 243 25.54 1.74 -46.64
C GLY A 243 25.88 1.67 -48.12
N GLU A 244 25.51 2.74 -48.81
CA GLU A 244 26.28 3.36 -49.90
C GLU A 244 25.71 4.76 -50.15
N GLY A 245 26.60 5.74 -50.29
CA GLY A 245 26.23 7.12 -50.58
C GLY A 245 25.92 7.31 -52.07
N HIS A 246 25.04 8.27 -52.38
CA HIS A 246 25.16 9.00 -53.64
C HIS A 246 24.67 10.45 -53.54
N VAL A 247 25.28 11.23 -54.43
CA VAL A 247 25.44 12.68 -54.50
C VAL A 247 24.15 13.42 -54.87
N ALA A 248 24.14 14.70 -54.51
CA ALA A 248 23.24 15.81 -54.85
C ALA A 248 22.56 15.79 -56.23
N GLU A 249 21.39 16.43 -56.28
CA GLU A 249 21.02 17.37 -57.35
C GLU A 249 20.05 18.43 -56.80
N GLU A 250 20.43 19.70 -57.00
CA GLU A 250 19.58 20.89 -56.89
C GLU A 250 18.67 20.94 -58.12
N GLU A 251 17.37 21.25 -57.97
CA GLU A 251 16.66 21.99 -59.02
C GLU A 251 15.42 22.73 -58.48
N GLU A 252 15.53 24.06 -58.57
CA GLU A 252 14.56 25.11 -58.86
C GLU A 252 13.09 25.07 -58.39
N VAL A 253 12.72 26.18 -57.73
CA VAL A 253 11.38 26.74 -57.53
C VAL A 253 11.00 27.49 -58.83
N PRO A 254 9.74 27.45 -59.34
CA PRO A 254 8.83 28.56 -59.04
C PRO A 254 7.32 28.25 -59.03
N GLY A 255 6.59 28.99 -58.18
CA GLY A 255 5.37 29.69 -58.64
C GLY A 255 4.03 29.40 -57.96
N GLY A 256 3.51 30.41 -57.26
CA GLY A 256 2.07 30.75 -57.13
C GLY A 256 1.19 29.80 -56.30
N VAL A 257 0.22 30.21 -55.49
CA VAL A 257 -0.73 31.32 -55.66
C VAL A 257 -1.32 31.70 -54.28
N HIS A 258 -1.41 33.01 -54.09
CA HIS A 258 -2.19 33.75 -53.10
C HIS A 258 -3.69 33.39 -53.07
N ARG A 259 -4.25 33.07 -51.90
CA ARG A 259 -5.59 33.49 -51.38
C ARG A 259 -5.53 33.34 -49.86
N GLY A 260 -5.72 34.34 -48.99
CA GLY A 260 -6.69 35.43 -49.03
C GLY A 260 -7.94 35.01 -48.25
N GLY A 261 -8.11 35.48 -47.01
CA GLY A 261 -9.37 35.29 -46.27
C GLY A 261 -9.24 35.51 -44.76
N ALA A 262 -9.65 36.70 -44.31
CA ALA A 262 -9.57 37.19 -42.94
C ALA A 262 -10.78 36.78 -42.07
N SER A 263 -10.53 36.75 -40.75
CA SER A 263 -11.39 37.18 -39.63
C SER A 263 -12.91 36.93 -39.69
N ARG A 264 -13.41 36.18 -38.70
CA ARG A 264 -14.26 36.68 -37.60
C ARG A 264 -14.29 35.67 -36.46
#